data_AF-A0A4U7EZ03-F1
#
_entry.id   AF-A0A4U7EZ03-F1
#
_cell.length_a   1.000
_cell.length_b   1.000
_cell.length_c   1.000
_cell.angle_alpha   90.00
_cell.angle_beta   90.00
_cell.angle_gamma   90.00
#
_symmetry.space_group_name_H-M   'P 1'
#
loop_
_entity.id
_entity.type
_entity.pdbx_description
1 polymer ?
#
loop_
_entity_poly.entity_id
_entity_poly.type
_entity_poly.pdbx_seq_one_letter_code
_entity_poly.pdbx_strand_id
1 'polypeptide(L)'
;ELTLVHRPDGESVVEDRTDIVETVRDHFETIYAKLYAAAEETLDGAVREADDRAEILGTLGQHGGYVKTPWCGDEECEEPIKEPMAAEIVMVPFEDEDPLVDGDGDETCAICGDDAERTAYFAKSY
;
A
#
# COMPACT_ATOMS: atom_id res chain seq x y z
N GLU A 1 35.27 -13.78 -19.50
CA GLU A 1 34.09 -14.01 -18.63
C GLU A 1 34.20 -13.34 -17.27
N LEU A 2 33.03 -13.04 -16.71
CA LEU A 2 32.74 -12.54 -15.37
C LEU A 2 31.45 -13.22 -14.89
N THR A 3 31.30 -13.41 -13.59
CA THR A 3 30.04 -13.87 -13.00
C THR A 3 29.38 -12.68 -12.30
N LEU A 4 28.18 -12.32 -12.76
CA LEU A 4 27.36 -11.28 -12.15
C LEU A 4 26.30 -11.96 -11.28
N VAL A 5 26.14 -11.48 -10.04
CA VAL A 5 25.18 -12.03 -9.08
C VAL A 5 24.23 -10.93 -8.65
N HIS A 6 22.94 -11.12 -8.92
CA HIS A 6 21.88 -10.20 -8.55
C HIS A 6 21.64 -10.28 -7.04
N ARG A 7 21.74 -9.13 -6.36
CA ARG A 7 21.53 -9.07 -4.91
C ARG A 7 20.11 -9.41 -4.43
N PRO A 8 19.02 -9.07 -5.14
CA PRO A 8 17.66 -9.31 -4.65
C PRO A 8 17.32 -10.80 -4.46
N ASP A 9 17.73 -11.64 -5.40
CA ASP A 9 17.29 -13.04 -5.50
C ASP A 9 18.46 -14.05 -5.56
N GLY A 10 19.70 -13.57 -5.67
CA GLY A 10 20.88 -14.42 -5.81
C GLY A 10 21.04 -15.04 -7.20
N GLU A 11 20.27 -14.61 -8.20
CA GLU A 11 20.43 -15.09 -9.57
C GLU A 11 21.84 -14.78 -10.08
N SER A 12 22.47 -15.76 -10.73
CA SER A 12 23.84 -15.68 -11.21
C SER A 12 23.89 -15.91 -12.71
N VAL A 13 24.54 -15.00 -13.43
CA VAL A 13 24.73 -15.06 -14.88
C VAL A 13 26.21 -14.92 -15.21
N VAL A 14 26.69 -15.68 -16.21
CA VAL A 14 28.07 -15.59 -16.69
C VAL A 14 28.08 -14.77 -17.97
N GLU A 15 28.78 -13.65 -17.95
CA GLU A 15 28.85 -12.67 -19.03
C GLU A 15 30.27 -12.58 -19.60
N ASP A 16 30.39 -12.16 -20.87
CA ASP A 16 31.71 -11.85 -21.44
C ASP A 16 32.25 -10.50 -20.93
N ARG A 17 33.54 -10.23 -21.15
CA ARG A 17 34.15 -8.94 -20.79
C ARG A 17 33.92 -7.86 -21.86
N THR A 18 33.55 -8.26 -23.06
CA THR A 18 33.18 -7.36 -24.16
C THR A 18 31.91 -6.62 -23.77
N ASP A 19 31.88 -5.30 -23.99
CA ASP A 19 30.74 -4.41 -23.71
C ASP A 19 30.20 -4.47 -22.26
N ILE A 20 31.05 -4.88 -21.30
CA ILE A 20 30.65 -5.12 -19.91
C ILE A 20 29.97 -3.93 -19.22
N VAL A 21 30.28 -2.69 -19.64
CA VAL A 21 29.65 -1.49 -19.07
C VAL A 21 28.17 -1.42 -19.46
N GLU A 22 27.83 -1.78 -20.70
CA GLU A 22 26.46 -1.80 -21.19
C GLU A 22 25.71 -2.98 -20.59
N THR A 23 26.32 -4.17 -20.60
CA THR A 23 25.77 -5.36 -19.93
C THR A 23 25.40 -5.08 -18.47
N VAL A 24 26.31 -4.49 -17.68
CA VAL A 24 26.02 -4.15 -16.27
C VAL A 24 24.85 -3.18 -16.12
N ARG A 25 24.66 -2.23 -17.04
CA ARG A 25 23.51 -1.32 -17.01
C ARG A 25 22.20 -2.07 -17.26
N ASP A 26 22.17 -2.97 -18.24
CA ASP A 26 20.99 -3.81 -18.52
C ASP A 26 20.63 -4.71 -17.32
N HIS A 27 21.65 -5.24 -16.62
CA HIS A 27 21.44 -5.97 -15.37
C HIS A 27 20.86 -5.08 -14.26
N PHE A 28 21.26 -3.80 -14.17
CA PHE A 28 20.65 -2.88 -13.20
C PHE A 28 19.18 -2.57 -13.50
N GLU A 29 18.82 -2.40 -14.78
CA GLU A 29 17.41 -2.26 -15.18
C GLU A 29 16.59 -3.50 -14.78
N THR A 30 17.17 -4.69 -15.00
CA THR A 30 16.54 -5.95 -14.59
C THR A 30 16.39 -6.05 -13.07
N ILE A 31 17.42 -5.68 -12.30
CA ILE A 31 17.38 -5.66 -10.83
C ILE A 31 16.33 -4.67 -10.33
N TYR A 32 16.25 -3.49 -10.94
CA TYR A 32 15.24 -2.49 -10.61
C TYR A 32 13.83 -3.04 -10.83
N ALA A 33 13.56 -3.63 -12.00
CA ALA A 33 12.26 -4.21 -12.31
C ALA A 33 11.85 -5.30 -11.31
N LYS A 34 12.79 -6.16 -10.88
CA LYS A 34 12.54 -7.19 -9.85
C LYS A 34 12.18 -6.59 -8.50
N LEU A 35 12.94 -5.58 -8.05
CA LEU A 35 12.69 -4.91 -6.79
C LEU A 35 11.36 -4.16 -6.81
N TYR A 36 11.04 -3.50 -7.92
CA TYR A 36 9.77 -2.82 -8.10
C TYR A 36 8.60 -3.81 -8.05
N ALA A 37 8.65 -4.90 -8.82
CA ALA A 37 7.59 -5.91 -8.84
C ALA A 37 7.36 -6.55 -7.45
N ALA A 38 8.44 -6.84 -6.71
CA ALA A 38 8.32 -7.36 -5.35
C ALA A 38 7.73 -6.34 -4.37
N ALA A 39 8.06 -5.05 -4.53
CA ALA A 39 7.48 -3.98 -3.73
C ALA A 39 5.99 -3.75 -4.05
N GLU A 40 5.61 -3.85 -5.32
CA GLU A 40 4.22 -3.76 -5.80
C GLU A 40 3.38 -4.92 -5.22
N GLU A 41 3.86 -6.17 -5.32
CA GLU A 41 3.20 -7.34 -4.70
C GLU A 41 3.07 -7.18 -3.18
N THR A 42 4.09 -6.63 -2.52
CA THR A 42 4.05 -6.34 -1.08
C THR A 42 2.99 -5.30 -0.75
N LEU A 43 2.87 -4.24 -1.55
CA LEU A 43 1.88 -3.19 -1.36
C LEU A 43 0.47 -3.72 -1.57
N ASP A 44 0.22 -4.44 -2.66
CA ASP A 44 -1.08 -5.04 -2.99
C ASP A 44 -1.53 -6.01 -1.89
N GLY A 45 -0.59 -6.80 -1.34
CA GLY A 45 -0.86 -7.70 -0.21
C GLY A 45 -0.94 -7.01 1.16
N ALA A 46 -0.55 -5.74 1.26
CA ALA A 46 -0.55 -4.96 2.50
C ALA A 46 -1.80 -4.07 2.67
N VAL A 47 -2.50 -3.75 1.57
CA VAL A 47 -3.77 -3.03 1.60
C VAL A 47 -4.92 -4.02 1.75
N ARG A 48 -5.79 -3.78 2.74
CA ARG A 48 -7.00 -4.59 3.00
C ARG A 48 -8.20 -3.68 3.14
N GLU A 49 -9.39 -4.19 2.87
CA GLU A 49 -10.63 -3.47 3.06
C GLU A 49 -11.29 -3.86 4.39
N ALA A 50 -12.03 -2.94 4.99
CA ALA A 50 -12.83 -3.17 6.20
C ALA A 50 -14.04 -2.23 6.20
N ASP A 51 -15.17 -2.72 6.69
CA ASP A 51 -16.45 -1.99 6.67
C ASP A 51 -16.90 -1.53 8.06
N ASP A 52 -16.15 -1.90 9.11
CA ASP A 52 -16.40 -1.42 10.46
C ASP A 52 -15.13 -1.22 11.30
N ARG A 53 -15.26 -0.40 12.34
CA ARG A 53 -14.20 -0.09 13.30
C ARG A 53 -13.48 -1.32 13.86
N ALA A 54 -14.21 -2.38 14.21
CA ALA A 54 -13.61 -3.56 14.83
C ALA A 54 -12.75 -4.33 13.81
N GLU A 55 -13.19 -4.40 12.55
CA GLU A 55 -12.40 -4.97 11.45
C GLU A 55 -11.15 -4.14 11.14
N ILE A 56 -11.24 -2.81 11.16
CA ILE A 56 -10.07 -1.92 10.98
C ILE A 56 -9.02 -2.23 12.05
N LEU A 57 -9.42 -2.22 13.33
CA LEU A 57 -8.51 -2.48 14.46
C LEU A 57 -7.96 -3.92 14.44
N GLY A 58 -8.80 -4.90 14.12
CA GLY A 58 -8.39 -6.30 14.03
C GLY A 58 -7.36 -6.51 12.93
N THR A 59 -7.62 -5.94 11.74
CA THR A 59 -6.76 -6.06 10.57
C THR A 59 -5.41 -5.40 10.80
N LEU A 60 -5.38 -4.16 11.29
CA LEU A 60 -4.14 -3.46 11.60
C LEU A 60 -3.36 -4.13 12.75
N GLY A 61 -4.06 -4.70 13.73
CA GLY A 61 -3.44 -5.40 14.85
C GLY A 61 -2.79 -6.73 14.43
N GLN A 62 -3.44 -7.49 13.55
CA GLN A 62 -2.98 -8.81 13.13
C GLN A 62 -1.97 -8.74 11.98
N HIS A 63 -2.23 -7.90 10.98
CA HIS A 63 -1.51 -7.88 9.71
C HIS A 63 -0.63 -6.64 9.53
N GLY A 64 -0.89 -5.56 10.28
CA GLY A 64 -0.31 -4.26 9.96
C GLY A 64 -0.75 -3.79 8.57
N GLY A 65 0.12 -3.07 7.87
CA GLY A 65 -0.17 -2.53 6.54
C GLY A 65 -1.21 -1.41 6.58
N TYR A 66 -2.07 -1.38 5.58
CA TYR A 66 -3.10 -0.36 5.38
C TYR A 66 -4.49 -0.97 5.39
N VAL A 67 -5.45 -0.24 5.93
CA VAL A 67 -6.87 -0.55 5.81
C VAL A 67 -7.58 0.55 5.04
N LYS A 68 -8.10 0.22 3.87
CA LYS A 68 -8.94 1.07 3.03
C LYS A 68 -10.40 0.91 3.47
N THR A 69 -11.12 2.01 3.66
CA THR A 69 -12.48 1.98 4.17
C THR A 69 -13.31 3.19 3.73
N PRO A 70 -14.66 3.07 3.61
CA PRO A 70 -15.54 4.22 3.45
C PRO A 70 -15.48 5.14 4.68
N TRP A 71 -15.38 6.44 4.45
CA TRP A 71 -15.21 7.47 5.47
C TRP A 71 -16.09 8.69 5.19
N CYS A 72 -16.68 9.25 6.26
CA CYS A 72 -17.60 10.39 6.17
C CYS A 72 -16.92 11.75 5.92
N GLY A 73 -15.59 11.81 5.79
CA GLY A 73 -14.87 13.07 5.61
C GLY A 73 -14.59 13.86 6.90
N ASP A 74 -15.12 13.41 8.04
CA ASP A 74 -14.90 14.06 9.35
C ASP A 74 -13.65 13.49 10.05
N GLU A 75 -12.71 14.38 10.41
CA GLU A 75 -11.49 14.06 11.15
C GLU A 75 -11.81 13.45 12.54
N GLU A 76 -12.97 13.74 13.14
CA GLU A 76 -13.39 13.14 14.41
C GLU A 76 -13.52 11.60 14.32
N CYS A 77 -13.75 11.05 13.12
CA CYS A 77 -13.76 9.60 12.89
C CYS A 77 -12.37 8.95 12.91
N GLU A 78 -11.29 9.72 12.97
CA GLU A 78 -9.95 9.15 13.15
C GLU A 78 -9.69 8.74 14.61
N GLU A 79 -10.16 9.53 15.57
CA GLU A 79 -9.86 9.36 17.01
C GLU A 79 -10.20 7.94 17.54
N PRO A 80 -11.34 7.32 17.16
CA PRO A 80 -11.68 5.96 17.59
C PRO A 80 -10.70 4.88 17.12
N ILE A 81 -9.89 5.14 16.10
CA ILE A 81 -8.81 4.27 15.60
C ILE A 81 -7.46 4.66 16.22
N LYS A 82 -7.21 5.96 16.37
CA LYS A 82 -5.97 6.53 16.90
C LYS A 82 -5.74 6.21 18.37
N GLU A 83 -6.72 6.45 19.22
CA GLU A 83 -6.60 6.21 20.67
C GLU A 83 -6.16 4.77 21.03
N PRO A 84 -6.79 3.70 20.50
CA PRO A 84 -6.45 2.33 20.91
C PRO A 84 -5.16 1.78 20.30
N MET A 85 -4.67 2.30 19.16
CA MET A 85 -3.52 1.68 18.48
C MET A 85 -2.54 2.61 17.76
N ALA A 86 -2.67 3.92 17.94
CA ALA A 86 -1.86 4.94 17.28
C ALA A 86 -1.83 4.77 15.74
N ALA A 87 -2.98 4.40 15.17
CA ALA A 87 -3.20 4.40 13.73
C ALA A 87 -4.07 5.58 13.33
N GLU A 88 -3.76 6.19 12.19
CA GLU A 88 -4.40 7.41 11.70
C GLU A 88 -4.68 7.28 10.20
N ILE A 89 -5.46 8.22 9.65
CA ILE A 89 -5.65 8.33 8.21
C ILE A 89 -4.33 8.82 7.61
N VAL A 90 -3.65 7.97 6.85
CA VAL A 90 -2.35 8.28 6.24
C VAL A 90 -2.48 8.74 4.78
N MET A 91 -3.63 8.47 4.15
CA MET A 91 -3.91 8.84 2.76
C MET A 91 -5.42 8.86 2.50
N VAL A 92 -5.84 9.85 1.71
CA VAL A 92 -7.15 9.94 1.08
C VAL A 92 -6.90 10.14 -0.42
N PRO A 93 -7.55 9.37 -1.32
CA PRO A 93 -7.36 9.55 -2.76
C PRO A 93 -7.77 10.95 -3.23
N PHE A 94 -7.17 11.40 -4.34
CA PHE A 94 -7.64 12.59 -5.03
C PHE A 94 -9.08 12.40 -5.50
N GLU A 95 -9.84 13.49 -5.63
CA GLU A 95 -11.29 13.39 -5.88
C GLU A 95 -11.61 12.64 -7.19
N ASP A 96 -10.80 12.84 -8.23
CA ASP A 96 -10.93 12.20 -9.54
C ASP A 96 -10.52 10.72 -9.56
N GLU A 97 -9.92 10.24 -8.47
CA GLU A 97 -9.49 8.85 -8.29
C GLU A 97 -10.24 8.15 -7.14
N ASP A 98 -11.15 8.84 -6.46
CA ASP A 98 -11.92 8.31 -5.32
C ASP A 98 -13.28 7.77 -5.80
N PRO A 99 -13.51 6.44 -5.79
CA PRO A 99 -14.74 5.85 -6.29
C PRO A 99 -15.99 6.26 -5.48
N LEU A 100 -15.82 6.75 -4.26
CA LEU A 100 -16.93 7.21 -3.42
C LEU A 100 -17.44 8.61 -3.81
N VAL A 101 -16.59 9.44 -4.42
CA VAL A 101 -16.97 10.82 -4.82
C VAL A 101 -18.02 10.81 -5.94
N ASP A 102 -17.91 9.86 -6.87
CA ASP A 102 -18.85 9.69 -7.98
C ASP A 102 -19.92 8.60 -7.72
N GLY A 103 -19.99 8.07 -6.50
CA GLY A 103 -20.89 6.98 -6.12
C GLY A 103 -22.35 7.41 -5.93
N ASP A 104 -23.25 6.42 -5.81
CA ASP A 104 -24.68 6.64 -5.54
C ASP A 104 -24.98 7.09 -4.09
N GLY A 105 -23.97 7.17 -3.23
CA GLY A 105 -24.09 7.58 -1.82
C GLY A 105 -24.66 6.51 -0.89
N ASP A 106 -24.62 5.23 -1.29
CA ASP A 106 -25.17 4.11 -0.52
C ASP A 106 -24.20 3.57 0.55
N GLU A 107 -22.93 3.97 0.51
CA GLU A 107 -21.89 3.50 1.42
C GLU A 107 -21.92 4.28 2.73
N THR A 108 -21.72 3.59 3.85
CA THR A 108 -21.70 4.20 5.19
C THR A 108 -20.30 4.20 5.75
N CYS A 109 -19.93 5.27 6.45
CA CYS A 109 -18.67 5.39 7.15
C CYS A 109 -18.46 4.22 8.13
N ALA A 110 -17.34 3.52 8.01
CA ALA A 110 -17.03 2.36 8.85
C ALA A 110 -16.83 2.70 10.33
N ILE A 111 -16.75 3.99 10.68
CA ILE A 111 -16.49 4.44 12.05
C ILE A 111 -17.78 4.90 12.74
N CYS A 112 -18.52 5.83 12.13
CA CYS A 112 -19.74 6.42 12.73
C CYS A 112 -21.05 5.85 12.17
N GLY A 113 -21.03 5.24 10.98
CA GLY A 113 -22.22 4.73 10.30
C GLY A 113 -23.04 5.79 9.54
N ASP A 114 -22.62 7.06 9.54
CA ASP A 114 -23.20 8.10 8.67
C ASP A 114 -22.81 7.88 7.21
N ASP A 115 -23.37 8.65 6.28
CA ASP A 115 -23.06 8.56 4.85
C ASP A 115 -21.55 8.77 4.60
N ALA A 116 -20.94 7.88 3.81
CA ALA A 116 -19.54 8.00 3.41
C ALA A 116 -19.40 8.98 2.25
N GLU A 117 -18.43 9.88 2.35
CA GLU A 117 -18.14 10.87 1.32
C GLU A 117 -16.86 10.52 0.56
N ARG A 118 -15.90 9.85 1.23
CA ARG A 118 -14.53 9.63 0.76
C ARG A 118 -14.01 8.26 1.13
N THR A 119 -12.99 7.79 0.41
CA THR A 119 -12.21 6.62 0.80
C THR A 119 -11.06 7.06 1.71
N ALA A 120 -10.88 6.41 2.87
CA ALA A 120 -9.74 6.66 3.75
C ALA A 120 -8.84 5.42 3.89
N TYR A 121 -7.54 5.65 4.02
CA TYR A 121 -6.55 4.61 4.31
C TYR A 121 -5.99 4.81 5.72
N PHE A 122 -6.31 3.89 6.62
CA PHE A 122 -5.75 3.84 7.97
C PHE A 122 -4.46 3.01 8.01
N ALA A 123 -3.45 3.50 8.72
CA ALA A 123 -2.25 2.74 9.04
C ALA A 123 -1.58 3.28 10.32
N LYS A 124 -0.66 2.49 10.88
CA LYS A 124 0.24 2.96 11.93
C LYS A 124 1.36 3.79 11.30
N SER A 125 1.48 5.05 11.71
CA SER A 125 2.60 5.91 11.32
C SER A 125 3.80 5.68 12.25
N TYR A 126 5.01 5.91 11.71
CA TYR A 126 6.30 5.68 12.37
C TYR A 126 6.82 6.90 13.13
#